data_AF-A0A5S3VSB0-F1
#
_entry.id   AF-A0A5S3VSB0-F1
#
_cell.length_a   1.000
_cell.length_b   1.000
_cell.length_c   1.000
_cell.angle_alpha   90.00
_cell.angle_beta   90.00
_cell.angle_gamma   90.00
#
_symmetry.space_group_name_H-M   'P 1'
#
loop_
_entity.id
_entity.type
_entity.pdbx_description
1 polymer ?
#
loop_
_entity_poly.entity_id
_entity_poly.type
_entity_poly.pdbx_seq_one_letter_code
_entity_poly.pdbx_strand_id
1 'polypeptide(L)'
;NVKVNCCQHAAPYFDDVTVLNEDEFGEEYLALEIAIRIVSDFSGAIEHIDQFGSHHTEVICTTNTETGTLFQRSVDASVVMVNASSRFSDGGQLGLGAEIGIATTKLHAYGPMGLESLT
;
A
#
# COMPACT_ATOMS: atom_id res chain seq x y z
N ASN A 1 19.00 7.83 -9.56
CA ASN A 1 18.72 8.36 -8.22
C ASN A 1 17.22 8.36 -8.01
N VAL A 2 16.77 7.82 -6.88
CA VAL A 2 15.36 7.88 -6.44
C VAL A 2 15.18 9.18 -5.67
N LYS A 3 14.13 9.96 -5.97
CA LYS A 3 13.79 11.14 -5.17
C LYS A 3 13.09 10.69 -3.89
N VAL A 4 13.52 11.23 -2.75
CA VAL A 4 12.99 10.85 -1.43
C VAL A 4 12.26 12.05 -0.82
N ASN A 5 10.98 11.86 -0.55
CA ASN A 5 10.19 12.71 0.32
C ASN A 5 10.04 11.98 1.66
N CYS A 6 10.05 12.68 2.80
CA CYS A 6 9.94 12.00 4.08
C CYS A 6 9.41 12.87 5.22
N CYS A 7 8.91 12.27 6.30
CA CYS A 7 8.62 13.02 7.52
C CYS A 7 9.90 13.52 8.20
N GLN A 8 9.78 14.52 9.08
CA GLN A 8 10.92 15.11 9.81
C GLN A 8 11.78 14.07 10.55
N HIS A 9 11.16 13.03 11.13
CA HIS A 9 11.88 11.96 11.84
C HIS A 9 12.74 11.08 10.92
N ALA A 10 12.38 10.97 9.65
CA ALA A 10 13.07 10.11 8.68
C ALA A 10 14.20 10.85 7.95
N ALA A 11 14.18 12.19 7.94
CA ALA A 11 15.15 13.01 7.23
C ALA A 11 16.62 12.70 7.55
N PRO A 12 17.03 12.37 8.80
CA PRO A 12 18.44 12.08 9.10
C PRO A 12 19.00 10.82 8.44
N TYR A 13 18.17 9.96 7.84
CA TYR A 13 18.60 8.68 7.25
C TYR A 13 18.92 8.76 5.74
N PHE A 14 18.74 9.94 5.13
CA PHE A 14 18.83 10.11 3.68
C PHE A 14 19.50 11.45 3.34
N ASP A 15 20.20 11.49 2.20
CA ASP A 15 20.76 12.71 1.64
C ASP A 15 19.75 13.37 0.67
N ASP A 16 19.77 14.71 0.57
CA ASP A 16 18.97 15.49 -0.39
C ASP A 16 17.46 15.18 -0.41
N VAL A 17 16.83 15.18 0.77
CA VAL A 17 15.40 14.89 0.94
C VAL A 17 14.50 16.13 0.89
N THR A 18 13.24 15.91 0.48
CA THR A 18 12.15 16.86 0.72
C THR A 18 11.40 16.45 1.99
N VAL A 19 11.37 17.32 3.00
CA VAL A 19 10.59 17.05 4.22
C VAL A 19 9.13 17.41 3.97
N LEU A 20 8.24 16.45 4.19
CA LEU A 20 6.79 16.61 4.13
C LEU A 20 6.23 16.88 5.53
N ASN A 21 5.22 17.75 5.60
CA ASN A 21 4.31 17.82 6.74
C ASN A 21 3.44 16.56 6.80
N GLU A 22 2.83 16.30 7.96
CA GLU A 22 2.08 15.06 8.17
C GLU A 22 0.85 14.92 7.27
N ASP A 23 0.31 16.02 6.76
CA ASP A 23 -0.86 16.11 5.88
C ASP A 23 -0.52 16.10 4.38
N GLU A 24 0.76 16.06 4.00
CA GLU A 24 1.22 16.10 2.60
C GLU A 24 1.53 14.71 2.01
N PHE A 25 1.14 13.64 2.70
CA PHE A 25 1.26 12.26 2.21
C PHE A 25 0.08 11.88 1.28
N GLY A 26 0.18 10.70 0.65
CA GLY A 26 -0.90 10.13 -0.19
C GLY A 26 -0.75 10.37 -1.70
N GLU A 27 0.33 11.00 -2.15
CA GLU A 27 0.58 11.22 -3.58
C GLU A 27 1.07 9.94 -4.29
N GLU A 28 0.49 9.64 -5.46
CA GLU A 28 0.94 8.57 -6.35
C GLU A 28 1.90 9.13 -7.42
N TYR A 29 3.19 8.84 -7.30
CA TYR A 29 4.21 9.50 -8.14
C TYR A 29 4.41 8.90 -9.54
N LEU A 30 4.13 7.61 -9.73
CA LEU A 30 4.42 6.86 -10.97
C LEU A 30 5.83 7.10 -11.54
N ALA A 31 6.80 7.29 -10.66
CA ALA A 31 8.18 7.65 -10.98
C ALA A 31 9.15 6.98 -10.01
N LEU A 32 10.46 7.19 -10.21
CA LEU A 32 11.49 6.85 -9.23
C LEU A 32 11.49 7.88 -8.08
N GLU A 33 10.38 7.94 -7.36
CA GLU A 33 10.12 8.84 -6.23
C GLU A 33 9.33 8.09 -5.16
N ILE A 34 9.64 8.33 -3.89
CA ILE A 34 9.01 7.65 -2.74
C ILE A 34 8.84 8.59 -1.56
N ALA A 35 7.72 8.45 -0.85
CA ALA A 35 7.47 9.10 0.44
C ALA A 35 7.71 8.11 1.60
N ILE A 36 8.44 8.53 2.64
CA ILE A 36 8.80 7.68 3.78
C ILE A 36 8.34 8.33 5.09
N ARG A 37 7.50 7.63 5.85
CA ARG A 37 7.09 8.03 7.20
C ARG A 37 7.58 7.01 8.23
N ILE A 38 8.18 7.49 9.31
CA ILE A 38 8.40 6.69 10.53
C ILE A 38 7.17 6.85 11.41
N VAL A 39 6.59 5.72 11.81
CA VAL A 39 5.44 5.64 12.72
C VAL A 39 5.87 4.99 14.03
N SER A 40 5.16 5.30 15.11
CA SER A 40 5.51 4.88 16.47
C SER A 40 5.33 3.37 16.69
N ASP A 41 4.27 2.81 16.10
CA ASP A 41 3.86 1.43 16.28
C ASP A 41 2.91 0.96 15.16
N PHE A 42 2.34 -0.23 15.35
CA PHE A 42 1.37 -0.82 14.45
C PHE A 42 0.12 0.06 14.24
N SER A 43 -0.42 0.64 15.32
CA SER A 43 -1.63 1.48 15.23
C SER A 43 -1.35 2.71 14.37
N GLY A 44 -0.20 3.36 14.57
CA GLY A 44 0.22 4.48 13.73
C GLY A 44 0.41 4.11 12.26
N ALA A 45 0.83 2.87 11.96
CA ALA A 45 0.88 2.39 10.57
C ALA A 45 -0.52 2.24 9.97
N ILE A 46 -1.47 1.69 10.73
CA ILE A 46 -2.86 1.53 10.28
C ILE A 46 -3.53 2.89 10.07
N GLU A 47 -3.38 3.83 11.01
CA GLU A 47 -3.90 5.19 10.89
C GLU A 47 -3.35 5.91 9.64
N HIS A 48 -2.06 5.72 9.34
CA HIS A 48 -1.46 6.29 8.14
C HIS A 48 -2.06 5.71 6.86
N ILE A 49 -2.23 4.39 6.79
CA ILE A 49 -2.83 3.72 5.63
C ILE A 49 -4.30 4.12 5.47
N ASP A 50 -5.07 4.21 6.55
CA ASP A 50 -6.48 4.61 6.51
C ASP A 50 -6.64 6.05 6.01
N GLN A 51 -5.74 6.95 6.42
CA GLN A 51 -5.81 8.36 6.03
C GLN A 51 -5.36 8.62 4.58
N PHE A 52 -4.31 7.93 4.11
CA PHE A 52 -3.63 8.27 2.85
C PHE A 52 -3.68 7.17 1.78
N GLY A 53 -4.09 5.96 2.14
CA GLY A 53 -4.21 4.85 1.21
C GLY A 53 -5.35 5.06 0.22
N SER A 54 -5.16 4.56 -1.01
CA SER A 54 -6.19 4.61 -2.07
C SER A 54 -7.09 3.38 -2.09
N HIS A 55 -7.00 2.53 -1.06
CA HIS A 55 -7.63 1.21 -0.97
C HIS A 55 -7.24 0.23 -2.08
N HIS A 56 -6.10 0.45 -2.76
CA HIS A 56 -5.63 -0.42 -3.84
C HIS A 56 -4.88 -1.65 -3.30
N THR A 57 -3.63 -1.49 -2.86
CA THR A 57 -2.81 -2.61 -2.39
C THR A 57 -1.95 -2.19 -1.22
N GLU A 58 -2.00 -2.97 -0.14
CA GLU A 58 -1.25 -2.69 1.08
C GLU A 58 -0.44 -3.92 1.51
N VAL A 59 0.76 -3.67 2.03
CA VAL A 59 1.71 -4.73 2.38
C VAL A 59 2.36 -4.47 3.73
N ILE A 60 2.47 -5.52 4.54
CA ILE A 60 3.33 -5.53 5.72
C ILE A 60 4.52 -6.47 5.52
N CYS A 61 5.70 -6.01 5.93
CA CYS A 61 6.90 -6.85 6.08
C CYS A 61 7.14 -7.13 7.57
N THR A 62 6.97 -8.37 8.01
CA THR A 62 7.12 -8.75 9.42
C THR A 62 7.44 -10.24 9.60
N THR A 63 8.21 -10.57 10.64
CA THR A 63 8.43 -11.95 11.09
C THR A 63 7.43 -12.38 12.16
N ASN A 64 6.62 -11.45 12.69
CA ASN A 64 5.57 -11.74 13.65
C ASN A 64 4.29 -12.15 12.92
N THR A 65 3.96 -13.43 12.97
CA THR A 65 2.78 -14.01 12.33
C THR A 65 1.46 -13.42 12.85
N GLU A 66 1.38 -13.09 14.14
CA GLU A 66 0.17 -12.49 14.74
C GLU A 66 -0.03 -11.06 14.21
N THR A 67 1.04 -10.27 14.11
CA THR A 67 1.01 -8.93 13.50
C THR A 67 0.63 -8.99 12.02
N GLY A 68 1.17 -9.94 11.26
CA GLY A 68 0.81 -10.12 9.86
C GLY A 68 -0.68 -10.48 9.69
N THR A 69 -1.18 -11.39 10.51
CA THR A 69 -2.61 -11.77 10.51
C THR A 69 -3.50 -10.60 10.91
N LEU A 70 -3.09 -9.81 11.90
CA LEU A 70 -3.82 -8.63 12.34
C LEU A 70 -3.88 -7.57 11.24
N PHE A 71 -2.76 -7.32 10.55
CA PHE A 71 -2.70 -6.38 9.42
C PHE A 71 -3.70 -6.75 8.32
N GLN A 72 -3.69 -8.01 7.89
CA GLN A 72 -4.62 -8.52 6.86
C GLN A 72 -6.10 -8.34 7.22
N ARG A 73 -6.43 -8.34 8.52
CA ARG A 73 -7.81 -8.19 9.00
C ARG A 73 -8.19 -6.75 9.28
N SER A 74 -7.22 -5.86 9.43
CA SER A 74 -7.43 -4.47 9.85
C SER A 74 -7.37 -3.49 8.69
N VAL A 75 -6.56 -3.78 7.68
CA VAL A 75 -6.37 -2.88 6.53
C VAL A 75 -7.47 -3.07 5.50
N ASP A 76 -8.06 -1.95 5.09
CA ASP A 76 -9.09 -1.90 4.06
C ASP A 76 -8.48 -1.58 2.69
N ALA A 77 -8.10 -2.62 1.94
CA ALA A 77 -7.61 -2.48 0.58
C ALA A 77 -8.04 -3.67 -0.29
N SER A 78 -8.04 -3.46 -1.60
CA SER A 78 -8.48 -4.47 -2.58
C SER A 78 -7.60 -5.72 -2.54
N VAL A 79 -6.33 -5.55 -2.18
CA VAL A 79 -5.39 -6.64 -1.94
C VAL A 79 -4.50 -6.30 -0.74
N VAL A 80 -4.44 -7.18 0.26
CA VAL A 80 -3.58 -7.05 1.44
C VAL A 80 -2.63 -8.24 1.55
N MET A 81 -1.33 -7.98 1.60
CA MET A 81 -0.30 -9.03 1.60
C MET A 81 0.66 -8.94 2.79
N VAL A 82 1.25 -10.09 3.14
CA VAL A 82 2.30 -10.21 4.15
C VAL A 82 3.56 -10.74 3.46
N ASN A 83 4.68 -10.04 3.58
CA ASN A 83 5.99 -10.43 3.05
C ASN A 83 6.01 -10.74 1.54
N ALA A 84 5.16 -10.08 0.75
CA ALA A 84 5.11 -10.19 -0.70
C ALA A 84 5.04 -8.80 -1.34
N SER A 85 5.63 -8.65 -2.53
CA SER A 85 5.63 -7.37 -3.24
C SER A 85 4.20 -6.96 -3.63
N SER A 86 3.88 -5.67 -3.49
CA SER A 86 2.60 -5.11 -3.95
C SER A 86 2.37 -5.30 -5.46
N ARG A 87 3.44 -5.52 -6.23
CA ARG A 87 3.39 -5.82 -7.66
C ARG A 87 2.62 -7.09 -8.02
N PHE A 88 2.37 -7.99 -7.07
CA PHE A 88 1.58 -9.19 -7.28
C PHE A 88 0.07 -8.94 -7.32
N SER A 89 -0.40 -7.72 -7.02
CA SER A 89 -1.81 -7.34 -7.24
C SER A 89 -2.06 -7.19 -8.74
N ASP A 90 -2.33 -8.31 -9.40
CA ASP A 90 -2.58 -8.46 -10.84
C ASP A 90 -3.29 -9.79 -11.08
N GLY A 91 -4.33 -9.81 -11.91
CA GLY A 91 -5.14 -11.00 -12.16
C GLY A 91 -4.35 -12.17 -12.75
N GLY A 92 -3.34 -11.92 -13.58
CA GLY A 92 -2.46 -12.97 -14.08
C GLY A 92 -1.61 -13.58 -12.96
N GLN A 93 -1.05 -12.74 -12.09
CA GLN A 93 -0.29 -13.19 -10.91
C GLN A 93 -1.15 -13.95 -9.89
N LEU A 94 -2.43 -13.59 -9.77
CA LEU A 94 -3.39 -14.24 -8.87
C LEU A 94 -4.14 -15.43 -9.52
N GLY A 95 -3.79 -15.82 -10.74
CA GLY A 95 -4.33 -17.02 -11.40
C GLY A 95 -5.70 -16.83 -12.07
N LEU A 96 -6.17 -15.60 -12.26
CA LEU A 96 -7.38 -15.26 -13.02
C LEU A 96 -7.18 -15.35 -14.55
N GLY A 97 -5.94 -15.50 -14.99
CA GLY A 97 -5.55 -15.57 -16.40
C GLY A 97 -5.44 -14.19 -17.06
N ALA A 98 -6.52 -13.43 -17.06
CA ALA A 98 -6.56 -12.04 -17.54
C ALA A 98 -7.43 -11.17 -16.63
N GLU A 99 -7.18 -9.86 -16.65
CA GLU A 99 -8.00 -8.85 -15.97
C GLU A 99 -8.37 -7.71 -16.90
N ILE A 100 -9.48 -7.02 -16.63
CA ILE A 100 -9.79 -5.72 -17.23
C ILE A 100 -9.04 -4.60 -16.51
N GLY A 101 -8.83 -4.78 -15.20
CA GLY A 101 -8.14 -3.86 -14.31
C GLY A 101 -8.46 -4.20 -12.85
N ILE A 102 -8.08 -3.28 -11.96
CA ILE A 102 -8.23 -3.46 -10.51
C ILE A 102 -9.27 -2.46 -9.99
N ALA A 103 -10.33 -2.97 -9.37
CA ALA A 103 -11.37 -2.16 -8.78
C ALA A 103 -11.05 -1.81 -7.32
N THR A 104 -11.03 -0.52 -7.00
CA THR A 104 -10.91 -0.02 -5.63
C THR A 104 -12.27 0.37 -5.01
N THR A 105 -13.37 0.13 -5.72
CA THR A 105 -14.73 0.34 -5.21
C THR A 105 -15.31 -0.95 -4.64
N LYS A 106 -16.03 -0.87 -3.52
CA LYS A 106 -16.66 -2.06 -2.89
C LYS A 106 -17.99 -2.49 -3.49
N LEU A 107 -18.36 -1.94 -4.65
CA LEU A 107 -19.61 -2.28 -5.32
C LEU A 107 -19.31 -3.28 -6.44
N HIS A 108 -19.96 -4.45 -6.40
CA HIS A 108 -19.80 -5.58 -7.34
C HIS A 108 -18.47 -6.33 -7.23
N ALA A 109 -17.36 -5.71 -7.61
CA ALA A 109 -16.03 -6.32 -7.60
C ALA A 109 -15.02 -5.42 -6.88
N TYR A 110 -14.14 -6.02 -6.07
CA TYR A 110 -13.10 -5.32 -5.32
C TYR A 110 -11.80 -6.12 -5.45
N GLY A 111 -10.80 -5.51 -6.12
CA GLY A 111 -9.56 -6.16 -6.52
C GLY A 111 -9.49 -6.45 -8.03
N PRO A 112 -8.56 -7.31 -8.46
CA PRO A 112 -8.43 -7.74 -9.86
C PRO A 112 -9.72 -8.32 -10.44
N MET A 113 -10.20 -7.72 -11.55
CA MET A 113 -11.48 -8.09 -12.16
C MET A 113 -11.30 -9.10 -13.30
N GLY A 114 -11.52 -10.37 -12.98
CA GLY A 114 -11.53 -11.49 -13.94
C GLY A 114 -12.90 -11.73 -14.60
N LEU A 115 -13.06 -12.87 -15.27
CA LEU A 115 -14.29 -13.21 -16.01
C LEU A 115 -15.56 -13.19 -15.14
N GLU A 116 -15.48 -13.71 -13.91
CA GLU A 116 -16.60 -13.76 -12.96
C GLU A 116 -17.07 -12.35 -12.55
N SER A 117 -16.19 -11.35 -12.61
CA SER A 117 -16.53 -9.96 -12.28
C SER A 117 -17.38 -9.27 -13.35
N LEU A 118 -17.72 -9.92 -14.46
CA LEU A 118 -18.52 -9.36 -15.55
C LEU A 118 -19.99 -9.85 -15.56
N THR A 119 -20.41 -10.58 -14.54
CA THR A 119 -21.75 -11.16 -14.39
C THR A 119 -22.28 -10.94 -13.00
#